data_AF-F1W530-F1
#
_entry.id   AF-F1W530-F1
#
_cell.length_a   1.000
_cell.length_b   1.000
_cell.length_c   1.000
_cell.angle_alpha   90.00
_cell.angle_beta   90.00
_cell.angle_gamma   90.00
#
_symmetry.space_group_name_H-M   'P 1'
#
loop_
_entity.id
_entity.type
_entity.pdbx_description
1 polymer ?
#
loop_
_entity_poly.entity_id
_entity_poly.type
_entity_poly.pdbx_seq_one_letter_code
_entity_poly.pdbx_strand_id
1 'polypeptide(L)'
;MDGNGRLHRFMIHHVLQRSGLLPDGLVLPVSASIAKDELAYLDVLSGFSKPVTRLWRYRRTDQAPLIDSSPGARPYRYFEADREVAFLQKMIQTTILTEIPNELRYLRGYDAAFSELDATFDLPRSDISKLIRMIHGNDGALSATKRKQFAHLPEAVIDQVERIVRAAFPEDTQPVDHDKPS
;
A
#
# COMPACT_ATOMS: atom_id res chain seq x y z
N MET A 1 10.68 13.52 -10.75
CA MET A 1 10.02 12.23 -10.42
C MET A 1 11.09 11.17 -10.32
N ASP A 2 11.36 10.70 -9.10
CA ASP A 2 12.57 9.95 -8.77
C ASP A 2 12.59 8.54 -9.41
N GLY A 3 13.50 8.32 -10.35
CA GLY A 3 13.71 7.02 -11.00
C GLY A 3 14.22 5.96 -10.03
N ASN A 4 14.87 6.37 -8.93
CA ASN A 4 15.45 5.47 -7.95
C ASN A 4 14.39 4.68 -7.20
N GLY A 5 13.25 5.30 -6.87
CA GLY A 5 12.13 4.61 -6.23
C GLY A 5 11.48 3.55 -7.13
N ARG A 6 11.51 3.71 -8.45
CA ARG A 6 11.02 2.69 -9.39
C ARG A 6 12.03 1.54 -9.53
N LEU A 7 13.32 1.86 -9.62
CA LEU A 7 14.38 0.87 -9.69
C LEU A 7 14.46 0.01 -8.43
N HIS A 8 14.34 0.63 -7.26
CA HIS A 8 14.38 -0.09 -5.99
C HIS A 8 13.24 -1.10 -5.86
N ARG A 9 12.01 -0.70 -6.17
CA ARG A 9 10.85 -1.60 -6.19
C ARG A 9 11.04 -2.76 -7.16
N PHE A 10 11.55 -2.47 -8.36
CA PHE A 10 11.89 -3.52 -9.32
C PHE A 10 12.91 -4.51 -8.75
N MET A 11 13.99 -4.03 -8.11
CA MET A 11 15.01 -4.90 -7.50
C MET A 11 14.44 -5.79 -6.40
N ILE A 12 13.62 -5.25 -5.50
CA ILE A 12 12.95 -6.04 -4.45
C ILE A 12 12.11 -7.15 -5.08
N HIS A 13 11.23 -6.81 -6.02
CA HIS A 13 10.39 -7.82 -6.68
C HIS A 13 11.21 -8.85 -7.43
N HIS A 14 12.26 -8.43 -8.14
CA HIS A 14 13.14 -9.32 -8.88
C HIS A 14 13.83 -10.33 -7.97
N VAL A 15 14.37 -9.88 -6.82
CA VAL A 15 15.02 -10.77 -5.86
C VAL A 15 14.02 -11.73 -5.23
N LEU A 16 12.83 -11.25 -4.83
CA LEU A 16 11.78 -12.09 -4.25
C LEU A 16 11.31 -13.17 -5.22
N GLN A 17 11.10 -12.84 -6.49
CA GLN A 17 10.73 -13.84 -7.51
C GLN A 17 11.83 -14.89 -7.72
N ARG A 18 13.10 -14.51 -7.64
CA ARG A 18 14.23 -15.44 -7.80
C ARG A 18 14.54 -16.26 -6.55
N SER A 19 13.97 -15.90 -5.40
CA SER A 19 14.24 -16.59 -4.13
C SER A 19 13.64 -17.99 -4.04
N GLY A 20 12.69 -18.33 -4.92
CA GLY A 20 11.92 -19.59 -4.84
C GLY A 20 10.95 -19.65 -3.65
N LEU A 21 10.84 -18.58 -2.86
CA LEU A 21 9.93 -18.49 -1.71
C LEU A 21 8.49 -18.18 -2.10
N LEU A 22 8.27 -17.72 -3.34
CA LEU A 22 6.95 -17.35 -3.85
C LEU A 22 6.48 -18.37 -4.88
N PRO A 23 5.19 -18.74 -4.88
CA PRO A 23 4.58 -19.46 -5.98
C PRO A 23 4.79 -18.73 -7.31
N ASP A 24 4.92 -19.50 -8.40
CA ASP A 24 5.08 -18.95 -9.73
C ASP A 24 3.92 -18.02 -10.08
N GLY A 25 4.25 -16.83 -10.59
CA GLY A 25 3.28 -15.80 -10.97
C GLY A 25 2.77 -14.92 -9.82
N LEU A 26 3.11 -15.20 -8.55
CA LEU A 26 2.71 -14.35 -7.44
C LEU A 26 3.61 -13.09 -7.36
N VAL A 27 2.97 -11.92 -7.37
CA VAL A 27 3.62 -10.63 -7.12
C VAL A 27 3.23 -10.15 -5.72
N LEU A 28 4.17 -10.17 -4.77
CA LEU A 28 3.95 -9.60 -3.45
C LEU A 28 4.01 -8.07 -3.51
N PRO A 29 2.95 -7.32 -3.13
CA PRO A 29 2.92 -5.86 -3.21
C PRO A 29 3.69 -5.16 -2.07
N VAL A 30 4.90 -5.63 -1.74
CA VAL A 30 5.76 -5.09 -0.66
C VAL A 30 5.99 -3.58 -0.82
N SER A 31 6.12 -3.13 -2.07
CA SER A 31 6.21 -1.72 -2.44
C SER A 31 5.08 -0.85 -1.90
N ALA A 32 3.85 -1.38 -1.84
CA ALA A 32 2.71 -0.66 -1.28
C ALA A 32 2.78 -0.59 0.25
N SER A 33 3.24 -1.67 0.90
CA SER A 33 3.49 -1.65 2.35
C SER A 33 4.58 -0.64 2.74
N ILE A 34 5.67 -0.57 1.97
CA ILE A 34 6.72 0.45 2.17
C ILE A 34 6.15 1.87 2.03
N ALA A 35 5.28 2.10 1.05
CA ALA A 35 4.68 3.42 0.82
C ALA A 35 3.78 3.89 1.97
N LYS A 36 3.25 2.97 2.81
CA LYS A 36 2.48 3.33 4.00
C LYS A 36 3.38 3.80 5.16
N ASP A 37 4.67 3.47 5.15
CA ASP A 37 5.65 3.85 6.17
C ASP A 37 6.88 4.53 5.52
N GLU A 38 6.60 5.59 4.76
CA GLU A 38 7.63 6.32 4.01
C GLU A 38 8.69 6.94 4.93
N LEU A 39 8.30 7.36 6.14
CA LEU A 39 9.23 7.94 7.11
C LEU A 39 10.23 6.92 7.63
N ALA A 40 9.79 5.71 8.03
CA ALA A 40 10.72 4.66 8.47
C ALA A 40 11.61 4.21 7.31
N TYR A 41 11.06 4.12 6.10
CA TYR A 41 11.83 3.81 4.91
C TYR A 41 12.94 4.83 4.64
N LEU A 42 12.62 6.13 4.70
CA LEU A 42 13.59 7.21 4.54
C LEU A 42 14.64 7.22 5.65
N ASP A 43 14.26 6.90 6.88
CA ASP A 43 15.19 6.81 8.01
C ASP A 43 16.21 5.68 7.81
N VAL A 44 15.74 4.49 7.45
CA VAL A 44 16.57 3.33 7.14
C VAL A 44 17.56 3.66 6.02
N LEU A 45 17.08 4.20 4.89
CA LEU A 45 17.95 4.60 3.78
C LEU A 45 18.94 5.71 4.16
N SER A 46 18.52 6.65 5.00
CA SER A 46 19.35 7.77 5.44
C SER A 46 20.52 7.31 6.32
N GLY A 47 20.35 6.18 7.03
CA GLY A 47 21.36 5.59 7.91
C GLY A 47 22.67 5.31 7.18
N PHE A 48 22.61 4.76 5.97
CA PHE A 48 23.78 4.51 5.14
C PHE A 48 24.09 5.67 4.17
N SER A 49 23.08 6.18 3.46
CA SER A 49 23.31 7.11 2.35
C SER A 49 23.90 8.46 2.79
N LYS A 50 23.46 9.03 3.94
CA LYS A 50 23.96 10.33 4.41
C LYS A 50 25.44 10.26 4.83
N PRO A 51 25.89 9.32 5.69
CA PRO A 51 27.31 9.20 6.01
C PRO A 51 28.19 8.99 4.80
N VAL A 52 27.79 8.10 3.88
CA VAL A 52 28.59 7.79 2.68
C VAL A 52 28.66 8.99 1.74
N THR A 53 27.54 9.69 1.52
CA THR A 53 27.52 10.89 0.65
C THR A 53 28.46 11.98 1.17
N ARG A 54 28.63 12.13 2.49
CA ARG A 54 29.57 13.10 3.08
C ARG A 54 31.04 12.80 2.77
N LEU A 55 31.37 11.57 2.36
CA LEU A 55 32.72 11.20 1.96
C LEU A 55 33.05 11.64 0.51
N TRP A 56 32.04 12.02 -0.27
CA TRP A 56 32.21 12.52 -1.62
C TRP A 56 32.48 14.01 -1.61
N ARG A 57 33.41 14.46 -2.46
CA ARG A 57 33.55 15.87 -2.82
C ARG A 57 33.10 16.03 -4.26
N TYR A 58 32.07 16.82 -4.46
CA TYR A 58 31.51 17.08 -5.78
C TYR A 58 30.88 18.46 -5.81
N ARG A 59 30.80 19.03 -7.01
CA ARG A 59 30.07 20.26 -7.29
C ARG A 59 28.85 19.94 -8.13
N ARG A 60 27.73 20.55 -7.78
CA ARG A 60 26.50 20.43 -8.57
C ARG A 60 26.62 21.33 -9.80
N THR A 61 26.24 20.80 -10.97
CA THR A 61 26.12 21.56 -12.22
C THR A 61 24.80 21.21 -12.89
N ASP A 62 24.40 21.97 -13.90
CA ASP A 62 23.09 21.85 -14.56
C ASP A 62 22.88 20.53 -15.31
N GLN A 63 23.95 19.83 -15.68
CA GLN A 63 23.88 18.57 -16.43
C GLN A 63 24.11 17.35 -15.53
N ALA A 64 25.20 17.37 -14.74
CA ALA A 64 25.56 16.28 -13.84
C ALA A 64 26.49 16.77 -12.71
N PRO A 65 26.56 16.06 -11.57
CA PRO A 65 27.55 16.35 -10.54
C PRO A 65 28.99 16.19 -11.09
N LEU A 66 29.82 17.22 -10.95
CA LEU A 66 31.27 17.12 -11.17
C LEU A 66 31.91 16.54 -9.92
N ILE A 67 32.47 15.34 -10.02
CA ILE A 67 33.11 14.64 -8.89
C ILE A 67 34.56 15.10 -8.79
N ASP A 68 34.89 15.79 -7.70
CA ASP A 68 36.27 16.23 -7.40
C ASP A 68 37.05 15.13 -6.66
N SER A 69 36.39 14.30 -5.83
CA SER A 69 36.97 13.07 -5.26
C SER A 69 35.92 12.09 -4.73
N SER A 70 36.24 10.79 -4.75
CA SER A 70 35.41 9.71 -4.20
C SER A 70 36.13 8.94 -3.08
N PRO A 71 35.38 8.26 -2.19
CA PRO A 71 35.98 7.44 -1.12
C PRO A 71 36.48 6.06 -1.59
N GLY A 72 36.41 5.77 -2.90
CA GLY A 72 36.67 4.43 -3.43
C GLY A 72 35.69 3.38 -2.91
N ALA A 73 36.06 2.10 -3.00
CA ALA A 73 35.16 0.98 -2.69
C ALA A 73 35.00 0.68 -1.18
N ARG A 74 35.87 1.23 -0.32
CA ARG A 74 35.94 0.82 1.10
C ARG A 74 34.63 1.01 1.87
N PRO A 75 33.90 2.14 1.78
CA PRO A 75 32.64 2.32 2.50
C PRO A 75 31.51 1.40 2.04
N TYR A 76 31.64 0.82 0.84
CA TYR A 76 30.63 -0.04 0.23
C TYR A 76 30.92 -1.53 0.44
N ARG A 77 32.19 -1.90 0.68
CA ARG A 77 32.63 -3.29 0.83
C ARG A 77 32.14 -3.93 2.12
N TYR A 78 32.06 -3.15 3.21
CA TYR A 78 31.65 -3.62 4.53
C TYR A 78 30.34 -2.94 4.94
N PHE A 79 29.38 -2.96 4.03
CA PHE A 79 28.05 -2.42 4.29
C PHE A 79 27.31 -3.32 5.27
N GLU A 80 27.02 -2.80 6.47
CA GLU A 80 26.14 -3.43 7.45
C GLU A 80 24.69 -3.04 7.12
N ALA A 81 23.91 -4.04 6.73
CA ALA A 81 22.55 -3.85 6.21
C ALA A 81 21.46 -4.34 7.17
N ASP A 82 21.78 -4.54 8.45
CA ASP A 82 20.87 -5.19 9.40
C ASP A 82 19.54 -4.42 9.53
N ARG A 83 19.60 -3.08 9.51
CA ARG A 83 18.41 -2.22 9.59
C ARG A 83 17.55 -2.32 8.34
N GLU A 84 18.18 -2.35 7.17
CA GLU A 84 17.55 -2.51 5.86
C GLU A 84 16.88 -3.86 5.73
N VAL A 85 17.56 -4.94 6.14
CA VAL A 85 17.05 -6.31 6.13
C VAL A 85 15.88 -6.45 7.09
N ALA A 86 16.01 -5.96 8.33
CA ALA A 86 14.93 -6.00 9.32
C ALA A 86 13.70 -5.22 8.85
N PHE A 87 13.91 -4.03 8.27
CA PHE A 87 12.82 -3.23 7.70
C PHE A 87 12.12 -3.98 6.57
N LEU A 88 12.87 -4.52 5.60
CA LEU A 88 12.28 -5.24 4.47
C LEU A 88 11.53 -6.50 4.94
N GLN A 89 12.08 -7.24 5.91
CA GLN A 89 11.41 -8.38 6.53
C GLN A 89 10.07 -7.97 7.15
N LYS A 90 10.05 -6.88 7.93
CA LYS A 90 8.81 -6.34 8.51
C LYS A 90 7.79 -6.01 7.43
N MET A 91 8.22 -5.34 6.36
CA MET A 91 7.33 -4.98 5.24
C MET A 91 6.74 -6.21 4.56
N ILE A 92 7.56 -7.24 4.29
CA ILE A 92 7.10 -8.51 3.72
C ILE A 92 6.09 -9.19 4.65
N GLN A 93 6.36 -9.26 5.95
CA GLN A 93 5.44 -9.84 6.93
C GLN A 93 4.11 -9.09 6.97
N THR A 94 4.14 -7.75 7.03
CA THR A 94 2.93 -6.92 6.97
C THR A 94 2.16 -7.15 5.67
N THR A 95 2.85 -7.25 4.52
CA THR A 95 2.19 -7.55 3.24
C THR A 95 1.44 -8.88 3.31
N ILE A 96 2.10 -9.94 3.81
CA ILE A 96 1.55 -11.31 3.81
C ILE A 96 0.45 -11.48 4.86
N LEU A 97 0.70 -11.01 6.08
CA LEU A 97 -0.17 -11.28 7.24
C LEU A 97 -1.33 -10.30 7.36
N THR A 98 -1.25 -9.14 6.71
CA THR A 98 -2.23 -8.06 6.90
C THR A 98 -2.76 -7.55 5.58
N GLU A 99 -1.91 -7.08 4.67
CA GLU A 99 -2.37 -6.42 3.45
C GLU A 99 -3.10 -7.35 2.51
N ILE A 100 -2.52 -8.52 2.19
CA ILE A 100 -3.14 -9.50 1.30
C ILE A 100 -4.48 -10.01 1.85
N PRO A 101 -4.59 -10.45 3.14
CA PRO A 101 -5.87 -10.84 3.71
C PRO A 101 -6.92 -9.73 3.68
N ASN A 102 -6.53 -8.48 3.96
CA ASN A 102 -7.43 -7.35 3.93
C ASN A 102 -7.91 -7.04 2.50
N GLU A 103 -7.01 -7.10 1.51
CA GLU A 103 -7.35 -6.93 0.10
C GLU A 103 -8.31 -8.03 -0.38
N LEU A 104 -8.05 -9.30 -0.02
CA LEU A 104 -8.95 -10.40 -0.33
C LEU A 104 -10.35 -10.23 0.30
N ARG A 105 -10.41 -9.80 1.56
CA ARG A 105 -11.69 -9.50 2.23
C ARG A 105 -12.43 -8.38 1.51
N TYR A 106 -11.72 -7.33 1.13
CA TYR A 106 -12.28 -6.21 0.38
C TYR A 106 -12.83 -6.67 -0.98
N LEU A 107 -12.06 -7.42 -1.76
CA LEU A 107 -12.50 -7.91 -3.07
C LEU A 107 -13.74 -8.80 -2.96
N ARG A 108 -13.77 -9.72 -1.98
CA ARG A 108 -14.94 -10.56 -1.73
C ARG A 108 -16.19 -9.75 -1.38
N GLY A 109 -16.07 -8.78 -0.47
CA GLY A 109 -17.20 -7.93 -0.09
C GLY A 109 -17.64 -7.01 -1.23
N TYR A 110 -16.69 -6.51 -2.03
CA TYR A 110 -16.96 -5.72 -3.21
C TYR A 110 -17.76 -6.52 -4.24
N ASP A 111 -17.32 -7.73 -4.59
CA ASP A 111 -18.00 -8.58 -5.56
C ASP A 111 -19.41 -8.97 -5.09
N ALA A 112 -19.58 -9.28 -3.81
CA ALA A 112 -20.88 -9.58 -3.21
C ALA A 112 -21.83 -8.38 -3.29
N ALA A 113 -21.38 -7.19 -2.82
CA ALA A 113 -22.17 -5.97 -2.89
C ALA A 113 -22.51 -5.60 -4.34
N PHE A 114 -21.53 -5.70 -5.24
CA PHE A 114 -21.73 -5.38 -6.65
C PHE A 114 -22.79 -6.29 -7.27
N SER A 115 -22.67 -7.61 -7.10
CA SER A 115 -23.62 -8.57 -7.66
C SER A 115 -25.04 -8.35 -7.13
N GLU A 116 -25.19 -8.06 -5.84
CA GLU A 116 -26.51 -7.83 -5.24
C GLU A 116 -27.14 -6.51 -5.71
N LEU A 117 -26.34 -5.44 -5.81
CA LEU A 117 -26.80 -4.14 -6.29
C LEU A 117 -27.17 -4.16 -7.78
N ASP A 118 -26.35 -4.80 -8.62
CA ASP A 118 -26.57 -4.95 -10.08
C ASP A 118 -27.84 -5.78 -10.36
N ALA A 119 -28.18 -6.72 -9.47
CA ALA A 119 -29.41 -7.50 -9.56
C ALA A 119 -30.65 -6.79 -8.99
N THR A 120 -30.48 -5.95 -7.96
CA THR A 120 -31.59 -5.29 -7.24
C THR A 120 -32.03 -3.99 -7.89
N PHE A 121 -31.10 -3.24 -8.49
CA PHE A 121 -31.38 -1.91 -9.01
C PHE A 121 -30.92 -1.75 -10.46
N ASP A 122 -31.73 -1.06 -11.25
CA ASP A 122 -31.36 -0.60 -12.60
C ASP A 122 -30.52 0.68 -12.50
N LEU A 123 -29.28 0.54 -12.02
CA LEU A 123 -28.33 1.65 -11.88
C LEU A 123 -27.18 1.50 -12.85
N PRO A 124 -26.58 2.63 -13.30
CA PRO A 124 -25.31 2.57 -14.00
C PRO A 124 -24.26 1.85 -13.15
N ARG A 125 -23.58 0.85 -13.72
CA ARG A 125 -22.50 0.09 -13.03
C ARG A 125 -21.39 0.98 -12.47
N SER A 126 -21.15 2.14 -13.10
CA SER A 126 -20.23 3.17 -12.59
C SER A 126 -20.69 3.77 -11.26
N ASP A 127 -22.00 3.93 -11.07
CA ASP A 127 -22.55 4.49 -9.85
C ASP A 127 -22.64 3.45 -8.75
N ILE A 128 -22.98 2.19 -9.07
CA ILE A 128 -22.81 1.04 -8.15
C ILE A 128 -21.38 0.99 -7.62
N SER A 129 -20.39 1.03 -8.52
CA SER A 129 -18.97 1.00 -8.15
C SER A 129 -18.57 2.15 -7.22
N LYS A 130 -19.05 3.38 -7.50
CA LYS A 130 -18.80 4.56 -6.67
C LYS A 130 -19.48 4.43 -5.31
N LEU A 131 -20.73 4.00 -5.27
CA LEU A 131 -21.51 3.82 -4.03
C LEU A 131 -20.82 2.83 -3.10
N ILE A 132 -20.45 1.64 -3.59
CA ILE A 132 -19.73 0.63 -2.80
C ILE A 132 -18.46 1.24 -2.20
N ARG A 133 -17.62 1.87 -3.03
CA ARG A 133 -16.36 2.48 -2.57
C ARG A 133 -16.58 3.58 -1.53
N MET A 134 -17.59 4.43 -1.73
CA MET A 134 -17.86 5.57 -0.85
C MET A 134 -18.49 5.16 0.48
N ILE A 135 -19.34 4.14 0.47
CA ILE A 135 -20.02 3.58 1.65
C ILE A 135 -19.02 2.79 2.49
N HIS A 136 -18.28 1.85 1.88
CA HIS A 136 -17.24 1.09 2.57
C HIS A 136 -16.15 2.00 3.16
N GLY A 137 -15.72 3.03 2.42
CA GLY A 137 -14.71 3.98 2.89
C GLY A 137 -15.18 4.93 4.00
N ASN A 138 -16.45 4.84 4.43
CA ASN A 138 -17.06 5.68 5.46
C ASN A 138 -17.80 4.81 6.50
N ASP A 139 -17.21 3.68 6.92
CA ASP A 139 -17.78 2.81 7.95
C ASP A 139 -19.23 2.36 7.67
N GLY A 140 -19.56 2.16 6.38
CA GLY A 140 -20.85 1.64 5.97
C GLY A 140 -21.97 2.66 5.76
N ALA A 141 -21.66 3.97 5.74
CA ALA A 141 -22.67 5.02 5.48
C ALA A 141 -22.16 6.21 4.64
N LEU A 142 -23.02 6.79 3.79
CA LEU A 142 -22.71 8.06 3.12
C LEU A 142 -22.94 9.23 4.07
N SER A 143 -22.01 10.18 4.08
CA SER A 143 -22.25 11.47 4.74
C SER A 143 -23.32 12.28 4.00
N ALA A 144 -23.98 13.22 4.67
CA ALA A 144 -24.99 14.08 4.06
C ALA A 144 -24.49 14.79 2.79
N THR A 145 -23.22 15.21 2.75
CA THR A 145 -22.60 15.81 1.56
C THR A 145 -22.43 14.81 0.42
N LYS A 146 -22.11 13.55 0.72
CA LYS A 146 -21.96 12.49 -0.29
C LYS A 146 -23.31 12.04 -0.83
N ARG A 147 -24.36 11.96 0.00
CA ARG A 147 -25.74 11.68 -0.46
C ARG A 147 -26.21 12.67 -1.52
N LYS A 148 -25.85 13.96 -1.40
CA LYS A 148 -26.17 14.99 -2.43
C LYS A 148 -25.57 14.71 -3.81
N GLN A 149 -24.47 13.96 -3.91
CA GLN A 149 -23.90 13.56 -5.22
C GLN A 149 -24.80 12.56 -5.95
N PHE A 150 -25.68 11.88 -5.21
CA PHE A 150 -26.65 10.91 -5.71
C PHE A 150 -28.09 11.42 -5.57
N ALA A 151 -28.31 12.74 -5.59
CA ALA A 151 -29.64 13.33 -5.42
C ALA A 151 -30.67 12.93 -6.50
N HIS A 152 -30.22 12.28 -7.58
CA HIS A 152 -31.09 11.68 -8.60
C HIS A 152 -31.67 10.32 -8.14
N LEU A 153 -31.15 9.72 -7.07
CA LEU A 153 -31.67 8.49 -6.47
C LEU A 153 -32.62 8.82 -5.31
N PRO A 154 -33.74 8.09 -5.15
CA PRO A 154 -34.59 8.22 -3.97
C PRO A 154 -33.83 7.88 -2.68
N GLU A 155 -34.13 8.57 -1.58
CA GLU A 155 -33.48 8.33 -0.28
C GLU A 155 -33.60 6.87 0.16
N ALA A 156 -34.77 6.25 -0.05
CA ALA A 156 -35.02 4.84 0.26
C ALA A 156 -34.11 3.87 -0.52
N VAL A 157 -33.71 4.24 -1.76
CA VAL A 157 -32.76 3.46 -2.55
C VAL A 157 -31.37 3.57 -1.93
N ILE A 158 -30.94 4.77 -1.56
CA ILE A 158 -29.64 5.00 -0.90
C ILE A 158 -29.55 4.21 0.42
N ASP A 159 -30.59 4.25 1.25
CA ASP A 159 -30.64 3.51 2.52
C ASP A 159 -30.57 1.99 2.30
N GLN A 160 -31.17 1.48 1.22
CA GLN A 160 -31.08 0.06 0.87
C GLN A 160 -29.70 -0.31 0.32
N VAL A 161 -29.09 0.54 -0.50
CA VAL A 161 -27.72 0.37 -0.97
C VAL A 161 -26.76 0.29 0.22
N GLU A 162 -26.88 1.21 1.19
CA GLU A 162 -26.05 1.19 2.42
C GLU A 162 -26.24 -0.09 3.24
N ARG A 163 -27.45 -0.65 3.30
CA ARG A 163 -27.70 -1.94 3.95
C ARG A 163 -27.02 -3.10 3.22
N ILE A 164 -27.16 -3.17 1.90
CA ILE A 164 -26.55 -4.22 1.06
C ILE A 164 -25.03 -4.17 1.19
N VAL A 165 -24.44 -2.98 1.08
CA VAL A 165 -23.00 -2.81 1.23
C VAL A 165 -22.54 -3.24 2.63
N ARG A 166 -23.20 -2.81 3.72
CA ARG A 166 -22.83 -3.26 5.07
C ARG A 166 -22.92 -4.78 5.25
N ALA A 167 -23.94 -5.41 4.68
CA ALA A 167 -24.09 -6.87 4.76
C ALA A 167 -22.98 -7.62 4.01
N ALA A 168 -22.48 -7.06 2.91
CA ALA A 168 -21.41 -7.65 2.11
C ALA A 168 -20.02 -7.53 2.74
N PHE A 169 -19.82 -6.61 3.68
CA PHE A 169 -18.57 -6.43 4.43
C PHE A 169 -18.79 -6.73 5.93
N PRO A 170 -18.94 -8.01 6.32
CA PRO A 170 -19.06 -8.36 7.73
C PRO A 170 -17.77 -7.96 8.47
N GLU A 171 -17.93 -7.34 9.64
CA GLU A 171 -16.82 -7.19 10.58
C GLU A 171 -16.47 -8.58 11.12
N ASP A 172 -15.46 -9.22 10.53
CA ASP A 172 -14.83 -10.38 11.14
C ASP A 172 -14.27 -9.95 12.50
N THR A 173 -15.00 -10.27 13.57
CA THR A 173 -14.53 -10.09 14.94
C THR A 173 -13.32 -10.99 15.16
N GLN A 174 -12.13 -10.42 15.09
CA GLN A 174 -11.04 -10.82 15.96
C GLN A 174 -10.36 -9.55 16.50
N PRO A 175 -10.34 -9.34 17.83
CA PRO A 175 -9.47 -8.34 18.41
C PRO A 175 -8.04 -8.82 18.19
N VAL A 176 -7.27 -8.09 17.39
CA VAL A 176 -5.82 -8.21 17.42
C VAL A 176 -5.41 -7.64 18.76
N ASP A 177 -5.11 -8.53 19.69
CA ASP A 177 -4.51 -8.22 20.97
C ASP A 177 -3.20 -7.48 20.72
N HIS A 178 -3.21 -6.18 20.89
CA HIS A 178 -2.01 -5.38 21.01
C HIS A 178 -1.49 -5.56 22.42
N ASP A 179 -0.84 -6.70 22.65
CA ASP A 179 0.02 -6.89 23.82
C ASP A 179 1.10 -5.80 23.78
N LYS A 180 0.95 -4.80 24.64
CA LYS A 180 1.96 -3.77 24.90
C LYS A 180 2.92 -4.37 25.93
N PRO A 181 4.22 -4.52 25.65
CA PRO A 181 5.16 -4.82 26.72
C PRO A 181 5.24 -3.61 27.66
N SER A 182 5.20 -3.93 28.95
CA SER A 182 5.37 -3.02 30.10
C SER A 182 6.77 -2.41 30.15
#